data_AF-A0A6J3F694-F1
#
_entry.id   AF-A0A6J3F694-F1
#
_cell.length_a   1.000
_cell.length_b   1.000
_cell.length_c   1.000
_cell.angle_alpha   90.00
_cell.angle_beta   90.00
_cell.angle_gamma   90.00
#
_symmetry.space_group_name_H-M   'P 1'
#
loop_
_entity.id
_entity.type
_entity.pdbx_description
1 polymer ?
#
loop_
_entity_poly.entity_id
_entity_poly.type
_entity_poly.pdbx_seq_one_letter_code
_entity_poly.pdbx_strand_id
1 'polypeptide(L)'
;MEGHVFYFIIFSSGPQGVDINARGEWKTLPAPLDHINLHVRGGYILPWQEPALNTHLSRQKFMGFKIALDDEGTAEGWLFWDDGQSIDTYGKGLYYLANFSASQNTIQSHVIFNSYITSTNPLKLGYIEIWGVGNVPITSVSMSVSGMVITPSFNSDRTTQVLSIDVTDRNISLHNFTSLTWRSTL
;
A
#
# COMPACT_ATOMS: atom_id res chain seq x y z
N MET A 1 -3.66 30.87 1.02
CA MET A 1 -2.83 30.78 2.24
C MET A 1 -1.66 29.88 1.88
N GLU A 2 -0.43 30.33 2.02
CA GLU A 2 0.76 29.53 1.70
C GLU A 2 1.24 28.84 2.98
N GLY A 3 1.54 27.54 2.88
CA GLY A 3 2.13 26.76 3.97
C GLY A 3 3.56 26.38 3.62
N HIS A 4 4.49 26.60 4.55
CA HIS A 4 5.86 26.11 4.45
C HIS A 4 6.00 24.82 5.25
N VAL A 5 6.47 23.74 4.61
CA VAL A 5 6.71 22.45 5.25
C VAL A 5 8.10 21.96 4.84
N PHE A 6 8.79 21.28 5.74
CA PHE A 6 10.12 20.67 5.54
C PHE A 6 9.95 19.20 5.15
N TYR A 7 10.57 18.74 4.06
CA TYR A 7 10.31 17.41 3.46
C TYR A 7 11.55 16.50 3.41
N PHE A 8 11.34 15.21 3.72
CA PHE A 8 12.33 14.13 3.57
C PHE A 8 11.71 13.00 2.72
N ILE A 9 12.04 12.92 1.42
CA ILE A 9 11.58 11.90 0.42
C ILE A 9 10.09 11.63 0.51
N ILE A 10 9.25 12.36 -0.24
CA ILE A 10 7.80 12.28 -0.02
C ILE A 10 6.99 12.33 -1.32
N PHE A 11 6.09 11.37 -1.51
CA PHE A 11 5.07 11.34 -2.57
C PHE A 11 3.81 12.10 -2.17
N SER A 12 3.15 12.80 -3.10
CA SER A 12 1.87 13.49 -2.85
C SER A 12 0.70 12.52 -2.65
N SER A 13 -0.16 12.76 -1.67
CA SER A 13 -1.41 12.05 -1.41
C SER A 13 -2.59 12.57 -2.24
N GLY A 14 -2.34 13.05 -3.45
CA GLY A 14 -3.35 13.15 -4.49
C GLY A 14 -3.50 11.82 -5.25
N PRO A 15 -4.44 11.72 -6.21
CA PRO A 15 -4.67 10.51 -7.01
C PRO A 15 -3.50 10.10 -7.94
N GLN A 16 -2.29 10.66 -7.77
CA GLN A 16 -1.22 10.55 -8.75
C GLN A 16 0.10 9.99 -8.19
N GLY A 17 0.25 9.80 -6.87
CA GLY A 17 1.43 9.12 -6.29
C GLY A 17 2.80 9.68 -6.74
N VAL A 18 2.86 10.96 -7.14
CA VAL A 18 4.04 11.57 -7.76
C VAL A 18 5.02 12.05 -6.69
N ASP A 19 6.32 11.81 -6.90
CA ASP A 19 7.38 12.39 -6.07
C ASP A 19 7.41 13.91 -6.25
N ILE A 20 7.41 14.65 -5.14
CA ILE A 20 7.54 16.10 -5.17
C ILE A 20 8.94 16.55 -5.61
N ASN A 21 9.92 15.65 -5.72
CA ASN A 21 11.31 15.92 -6.09
C ASN A 21 11.95 17.03 -5.24
N ALA A 22 11.70 16.96 -3.93
CA ALA A 22 12.25 17.87 -2.92
C ALA A 22 12.95 17.07 -1.84
N ARG A 23 14.19 17.43 -1.50
CA ARG A 23 15.00 16.74 -0.48
C ARG A 23 15.65 17.79 0.43
N GLY A 24 15.17 17.93 1.67
CA GLY A 24 15.73 18.88 2.64
C GLY A 24 15.58 20.35 2.22
N GLU A 25 14.63 20.65 1.34
CA GLU A 25 14.38 21.98 0.80
C GLU A 25 12.98 22.49 1.19
N TRP A 26 12.86 23.81 1.22
CA TRP A 26 11.56 24.47 1.34
C TRP A 26 10.90 24.55 -0.03
N LYS A 27 9.64 24.16 -0.11
CA LYS A 27 8.86 24.23 -1.34
C LYS A 27 7.52 24.91 -1.11
N THR A 28 7.14 25.80 -2.02
CA THR A 28 5.80 26.39 -2.05
C THR A 28 4.93 25.51 -2.94
N LEU A 29 3.90 24.89 -2.35
CA LEU A 29 2.97 24.02 -3.06
C LEU A 29 1.62 24.71 -3.27
N PRO A 30 0.92 24.45 -4.38
CA PRO A 30 -0.47 24.88 -4.53
C PRO A 30 -1.33 24.33 -3.40
N ALA A 31 -2.07 25.22 -2.73
CA ALA A 31 -3.08 24.86 -1.74
C ALA A 31 -4.37 25.68 -1.99
N PRO A 32 -5.11 25.37 -3.07
CA PRO A 32 -6.48 25.85 -3.25
C PRO A 32 -7.36 25.59 -2.02
N LEU A 33 -8.49 26.29 -1.91
CA LEU A 33 -9.36 26.25 -0.72
C LEU A 33 -9.88 24.84 -0.38
N ASP A 34 -10.03 23.99 -1.38
CA ASP A 34 -10.53 22.62 -1.30
C ASP A 34 -9.42 21.56 -1.28
N HIS A 35 -8.15 21.97 -1.21
CA HIS A 35 -7.00 21.07 -1.30
C HIS A 35 -6.06 21.20 -0.11
N ILE A 36 -5.79 20.07 0.53
CA ILE A 36 -4.72 19.93 1.52
C ILE A 36 -3.64 18.99 0.98
N ASN A 37 -2.39 19.43 1.09
CA ASN A 37 -1.22 18.64 0.71
C ASN A 37 -0.94 17.61 1.80
N LEU A 38 -1.14 16.32 1.52
CA LEU A 38 -0.55 15.24 2.32
C LEU A 38 0.43 14.44 1.46
N HIS A 39 1.21 13.64 2.16
CA HIS A 39 2.57 13.39 1.74
C HIS A 39 3.05 12.09 2.41
N VAL A 40 3.33 11.05 1.62
CA VAL A 40 3.83 9.75 2.12
C VAL A 40 5.33 9.66 1.93
N ARG A 41 6.05 9.37 3.00
CA ARG A 41 7.50 9.21 2.95
C ARG A 41 7.89 7.95 2.16
N GLY A 42 8.86 8.06 1.25
CA GLY A 42 9.48 6.92 0.58
C GLY A 42 10.19 6.00 1.59
N GLY A 43 10.25 4.71 1.28
CA GLY A 43 10.72 3.69 2.21
C GLY A 43 9.62 3.09 3.09
N TYR A 44 8.34 3.46 2.88
CA TYR A 44 7.22 3.01 3.71
C TYR A 44 6.07 2.39 2.93
N ILE A 45 5.45 1.37 3.54
CA ILE A 45 4.23 0.73 3.04
C ILE A 45 3.06 1.10 3.96
N LEU A 46 2.03 1.71 3.38
CA LEU A 46 0.82 2.10 4.09
C LEU A 46 -0.36 1.18 3.72
N PRO A 47 -0.89 0.39 4.67
CA PRO A 47 -2.21 -0.21 4.50
C PRO A 47 -3.27 0.89 4.53
N TRP A 48 -4.28 0.76 3.68
CA TRP A 48 -5.45 1.62 3.67
C TRP A 48 -6.70 0.79 3.40
N GLN A 49 -7.87 1.36 3.67
CA GLN A 49 -9.16 0.71 3.39
C GLN A 49 -10.10 1.69 2.71
N GLU A 50 -10.95 1.18 1.82
CA GLU A 50 -11.92 2.03 1.14
C GLU A 50 -12.83 2.78 2.13
N PRO A 51 -13.10 4.07 1.88
CA PRO A 51 -13.93 4.88 2.76
C PRO A 51 -15.40 4.41 2.72
N ALA A 52 -16.09 4.57 3.83
CA ALA A 52 -17.54 4.40 3.94
C ALA A 52 -18.11 5.41 4.95
N LEU A 53 -19.44 5.45 5.09
CA LEU A 53 -20.14 6.38 5.99
C LEU A 53 -19.73 6.23 7.47
N ASN A 54 -19.26 5.06 7.87
CA ASN A 54 -18.73 4.78 9.20
C ASN A 54 -17.74 3.61 9.16
N THR A 55 -17.05 3.37 10.27
CA THR A 55 -16.04 2.31 10.40
C THR A 55 -16.64 0.91 10.31
N HIS A 56 -17.87 0.69 10.80
CA HIS A 56 -18.55 -0.61 10.67
C HIS A 56 -18.67 -1.03 9.19
N LEU A 57 -19.09 -0.12 8.32
CA LEU A 57 -19.20 -0.36 6.88
C LEU A 57 -17.84 -0.39 6.18
N SER A 58 -16.92 0.52 6.55
CA SER A 58 -15.60 0.58 5.91
C SER A 58 -14.79 -0.70 6.16
N ARG A 59 -14.89 -1.29 7.35
CA ARG A 59 -14.21 -2.55 7.71
C ARG A 59 -14.59 -3.75 6.84
N GLN A 60 -15.74 -3.69 6.17
CA GLN A 60 -16.23 -4.74 5.26
C GLN A 60 -15.78 -4.54 3.81
N LYS A 61 -15.17 -3.39 3.50
CA LYS A 61 -14.68 -3.02 2.17
C LYS A 61 -13.26 -3.51 1.92
N PHE A 62 -12.80 -3.35 0.68
CA PHE A 62 -11.46 -3.77 0.30
C PHE A 62 -10.39 -2.94 1.03
N MET A 63 -9.38 -3.65 1.49
CA MET A 63 -8.08 -3.10 1.85
C MET A 63 -7.24 -2.86 0.60
N GLY A 64 -6.28 -1.96 0.72
CA GLY A 64 -5.20 -1.85 -0.23
C GLY A 64 -3.87 -1.47 0.41
N PHE A 65 -2.83 -1.46 -0.42
CA PHE A 65 -1.51 -0.99 -0.05
C PHE A 65 -1.09 0.17 -0.93
N LYS A 66 -0.45 1.16 -0.30
CA LYS A 66 0.39 2.16 -0.98
C LYS A 66 1.83 1.88 -0.60
N ILE A 67 2.63 1.47 -1.58
CA ILE A 67 4.03 1.08 -1.42
C ILE A 67 4.87 2.22 -1.98
N ALA A 68 5.34 3.11 -1.11
CA ALA A 68 6.17 4.24 -1.50
C ALA A 68 7.64 3.81 -1.47
N LEU A 69 8.21 3.44 -2.61
CA LEU A 69 9.62 3.06 -2.69
C LEU A 69 10.51 4.28 -2.42
N ASP A 70 11.61 4.08 -1.70
CA ASP A 70 12.70 5.06 -1.62
C ASP A 70 13.60 5.01 -2.86
N ASP A 71 14.65 5.83 -2.86
CA ASP A 71 15.60 5.94 -3.97
C ASP A 71 16.40 4.62 -4.15
N GLU A 72 16.46 3.76 -3.13
CA GLU A 72 17.02 2.41 -3.16
C GLU A 72 16.03 1.33 -3.66
N GLY A 73 14.78 1.72 -3.95
CA GLY A 73 13.75 0.80 -4.42
C GLY A 73 13.22 -0.11 -3.31
N THR A 74 13.28 0.34 -2.06
CA THR A 74 12.85 -0.42 -0.88
C THR A 74 11.70 0.26 -0.15
N ALA A 75 10.93 -0.52 0.61
CA ALA A 75 9.92 0.00 1.54
C ALA A 75 9.60 -1.02 2.63
N GLU A 76 9.17 -0.55 3.81
CA GLU A 76 8.70 -1.41 4.89
C GLU A 76 7.41 -0.87 5.52
N GLY A 77 6.53 -1.74 5.98
CA GLY A 77 5.32 -1.33 6.69
C GLY A 77 4.72 -2.43 7.54
N TRP A 78 3.71 -2.06 8.32
CA TRP A 78 3.10 -2.93 9.32
C TRP A 78 1.59 -2.80 9.27
N LEU A 79 0.90 -3.92 9.50
CA LEU A 79 -0.54 -3.92 9.74
C LEU A 79 -0.85 -4.70 11.01
N PHE A 80 -1.59 -4.04 11.90
CA PHE A 80 -2.30 -4.68 13.00
C PHE A 80 -3.80 -4.68 12.70
N TRP A 81 -4.48 -5.79 12.93
CA TRP A 81 -5.91 -5.92 12.68
C TRP A 81 -6.61 -6.80 13.71
N ASP A 82 -7.68 -6.31 14.33
CA ASP A 82 -8.52 -7.02 15.29
C ASP A 82 -10.00 -6.75 15.02
N ASP A 83 -10.88 -6.89 16.02
CA ASP A 83 -12.30 -6.53 15.89
C ASP A 83 -12.59 -5.03 16.07
N GLY A 84 -11.61 -4.25 16.53
CA GLY A 84 -11.70 -2.82 16.80
C GLY A 84 -12.59 -2.43 17.98
N GLN A 85 -13.01 -3.37 18.83
CA GLN A 85 -13.98 -3.12 19.92
C GLN A 85 -13.68 -3.87 21.22
N SER A 86 -13.17 -5.09 21.15
CA SER A 86 -12.93 -5.91 22.34
C SER A 86 -11.80 -5.34 23.20
N ILE A 87 -11.94 -5.52 24.51
CA ILE A 87 -10.90 -5.12 25.46
C ILE A 87 -9.77 -6.16 25.43
N ASP A 88 -8.55 -5.67 25.32
CA ASP A 88 -7.31 -6.44 25.41
C ASP A 88 -7.18 -7.55 24.35
N THR A 89 -7.44 -7.21 23.09
CA THR A 89 -7.27 -8.12 21.94
C THR A 89 -5.82 -8.58 21.82
N TYR A 90 -4.85 -7.69 22.06
CA TYR A 90 -3.42 -8.04 22.03
C TYR A 90 -3.04 -9.04 23.12
N GLY A 91 -3.35 -8.77 24.40
CA GLY A 91 -3.02 -9.65 25.52
C GLY A 91 -3.71 -11.02 25.44
N LYS A 92 -4.92 -11.06 24.86
CA LYS A 92 -5.67 -12.30 24.60
C LYS A 92 -5.29 -13.01 23.30
N GLY A 93 -4.41 -12.42 22.49
CA GLY A 93 -4.01 -12.99 21.21
C GLY A 93 -5.17 -13.13 20.24
N LEU A 94 -6.07 -12.14 20.15
CA LEU A 94 -7.23 -12.08 19.24
C LEU A 94 -7.00 -11.02 18.15
N TYR A 95 -5.91 -11.16 17.39
CA TYR A 95 -5.49 -10.17 16.40
C TYR A 95 -4.70 -10.82 15.25
N TYR A 96 -4.46 -10.01 14.23
CA TYR A 96 -3.54 -10.25 13.13
C TYR A 96 -2.44 -9.19 13.16
N LEU A 97 -1.19 -9.61 12.98
CA LEU A 97 -0.03 -8.74 12.85
C LEU A 97 0.85 -9.25 11.72
N ALA A 98 1.16 -8.37 10.77
CA ALA A 98 2.10 -8.65 9.70
C ALA A 98 3.02 -7.47 9.43
N ASN A 99 4.23 -7.80 9.03
CA ASN A 99 5.19 -6.91 8.41
C ASN A 99 5.16 -7.11 6.90
N PHE A 100 5.32 -6.02 6.15
CA PHE A 100 5.45 -6.02 4.71
C PHE A 100 6.78 -5.38 4.35
N SER A 101 7.48 -5.98 3.39
CA SER A 101 8.74 -5.44 2.89
C SER A 101 8.75 -5.48 1.38
N ALA A 102 9.29 -4.43 0.76
CA ALA A 102 9.54 -4.33 -0.66
C ALA A 102 11.05 -4.21 -0.90
N SER A 103 11.57 -5.06 -1.77
CA SER A 103 12.94 -4.96 -2.30
C SER A 103 13.04 -5.74 -3.61
N GLN A 104 13.99 -5.38 -4.48
CA GLN A 104 14.24 -6.11 -5.73
C GLN A 104 12.96 -6.35 -6.55
N ASN A 105 12.14 -5.31 -6.67
CA ASN A 105 10.86 -5.33 -7.37
C ASN A 105 9.85 -6.37 -6.88
N THR A 106 9.92 -6.72 -5.60
CA THR A 106 8.99 -7.66 -4.97
C THR A 106 8.54 -7.13 -3.62
N ILE A 107 7.22 -7.05 -3.42
CA ILE A 107 6.63 -6.93 -2.08
C ILE A 107 6.37 -8.33 -1.50
N GLN A 108 6.70 -8.52 -0.23
CA GLN A 108 6.48 -9.74 0.53
C GLN A 108 5.70 -9.46 1.81
N SER A 109 4.83 -10.40 2.18
CA SER A 109 4.04 -10.41 3.40
C SER A 109 4.66 -11.38 4.39
N HIS A 110 5.01 -10.88 5.57
CA HIS A 110 5.53 -11.65 6.70
C HIS A 110 4.51 -11.61 7.83
N VAL A 111 3.64 -12.63 7.87
CA VAL A 111 2.66 -12.79 8.95
C VAL A 111 3.37 -13.24 10.22
N ILE A 112 3.36 -12.38 11.23
CA ILE A 112 4.03 -12.61 12.52
C ILE A 112 3.10 -13.36 13.47
N PHE A 113 1.83 -12.96 13.48
CA PHE A 113 0.80 -13.61 14.28
C PHE A 113 -0.56 -13.48 13.59
N ASN A 114 -1.35 -14.55 13.58
CA ASN A 114 -2.71 -14.50 13.07
C ASN A 114 -3.62 -15.46 13.83
N SER A 115 -4.58 -14.90 14.56
CA SER A 115 -5.68 -15.63 15.20
C SER A 115 -7.05 -15.05 14.87
N TYR A 116 -7.10 -14.06 13.96
CA TYR A 116 -8.31 -13.27 13.70
C TYR A 116 -8.78 -13.36 12.24
N ILE A 117 -7.87 -13.25 11.27
CA ILE A 117 -8.22 -13.28 9.85
C ILE A 117 -8.17 -14.72 9.36
N THR A 118 -9.30 -15.24 8.91
CA THR A 118 -9.45 -16.64 8.48
C THR A 118 -10.28 -16.72 7.19
N SER A 119 -10.48 -17.92 6.65
CA SER A 119 -11.41 -18.14 5.52
C SER A 119 -12.86 -17.82 5.88
N THR A 120 -13.26 -17.97 7.15
CA THR A 120 -14.61 -17.64 7.62
C THR A 120 -14.75 -16.20 8.10
N ASN A 121 -13.64 -15.50 8.34
CA ASN A 121 -13.56 -14.07 8.66
C ASN A 121 -12.51 -13.37 7.77
N PRO A 122 -12.80 -13.19 6.46
CA PRO A 122 -11.80 -12.69 5.53
C PRO A 122 -11.64 -11.18 5.59
N LEU A 123 -10.39 -10.71 5.49
CA LEU A 123 -10.06 -9.31 5.22
C LEU A 123 -9.71 -9.18 3.74
N LYS A 124 -10.60 -8.57 2.95
CA LYS A 124 -10.48 -8.55 1.49
C LYS A 124 -9.36 -7.61 1.04
N LEU A 125 -8.42 -8.10 0.23
CA LEU A 125 -7.40 -7.30 -0.44
C LEU A 125 -7.90 -6.96 -1.86
N GLY A 126 -7.92 -5.68 -2.22
CA GLY A 126 -8.42 -5.21 -3.50
C GLY A 126 -7.41 -4.43 -4.34
N TYR A 127 -6.61 -3.57 -3.72
CA TYR A 127 -5.77 -2.61 -4.47
C TYR A 127 -4.32 -2.63 -4.00
N ILE A 128 -3.38 -2.68 -4.94
CA ILE A 128 -1.95 -2.52 -4.66
C ILE A 128 -1.43 -1.42 -5.58
N GLU A 129 -0.90 -0.37 -4.97
CA GLU A 129 -0.33 0.77 -5.67
C GLU A 129 1.13 0.92 -5.24
N ILE A 130 2.05 0.92 -6.21
CA ILE A 130 3.48 1.03 -5.98
C ILE A 130 3.97 2.32 -6.64
N TRP A 131 4.60 3.19 -5.85
CA TRP A 131 5.13 4.48 -6.28
C TRP A 131 6.65 4.42 -6.37
N GLY A 132 7.22 5.09 -7.37
CA GLY A 132 8.66 5.10 -7.59
C GLY A 132 9.18 3.83 -8.28
N VAL A 133 8.38 3.17 -9.12
CA VAL A 133 8.83 1.97 -9.87
C VAL A 133 9.82 2.28 -11.00
N GLY A 134 10.19 3.54 -11.19
CA GLY A 134 11.02 4.03 -12.28
C GLY A 134 10.24 4.27 -13.58
N ASN A 135 10.98 4.62 -14.63
CA ASN A 135 10.43 5.01 -15.94
C ASN A 135 10.52 3.90 -17.00
N VAL A 136 11.07 2.73 -16.65
CA VAL A 136 11.19 1.58 -17.54
C VAL A 136 9.85 0.85 -17.62
N PRO A 137 9.38 0.44 -18.82
CA PRO A 137 8.10 -0.24 -18.96
C PRO A 137 8.00 -1.52 -18.12
N ILE A 138 6.92 -1.63 -17.33
CA ILE A 138 6.56 -2.87 -16.64
C ILE A 138 5.98 -3.84 -17.68
N THR A 139 6.58 -5.02 -17.80
CA THR A 139 6.18 -6.04 -18.77
C THR A 139 5.33 -7.14 -18.16
N SER A 140 5.48 -7.41 -16.86
CA SER A 140 4.65 -8.37 -16.17
C SER A 140 4.53 -8.11 -14.67
N VAL A 141 3.41 -8.57 -14.12
CA VAL A 141 3.15 -8.65 -12.69
C VAL A 141 2.72 -10.08 -12.37
N SER A 142 3.30 -10.66 -11.32
CA SER A 142 2.92 -11.95 -10.78
C SER A 142 2.67 -11.84 -9.28
N MET A 143 1.60 -12.46 -8.79
CA MET A 143 1.22 -12.46 -7.39
C MET A 143 1.13 -13.90 -6.87
N SER A 144 1.69 -14.16 -5.70
CA SER A 144 1.58 -15.44 -4.98
C SER A 144 0.49 -15.36 -3.92
N VAL A 145 -0.54 -16.20 -4.05
CA VAL A 145 -1.70 -16.28 -3.16
C VAL A 145 -1.97 -17.75 -2.81
N SER A 146 -1.95 -18.10 -1.52
CA SER A 146 -2.14 -19.47 -1.04
C SER A 146 -1.23 -20.50 -1.72
N GLY A 147 0.01 -20.11 -2.06
CA GLY A 147 0.98 -20.96 -2.77
C GLY A 147 0.73 -21.11 -4.28
N MET A 148 -0.29 -20.46 -4.84
CA MET A 148 -0.56 -20.39 -6.27
C MET A 148 -0.09 -19.06 -6.84
N VAL A 149 0.46 -19.08 -8.05
CA VAL A 149 0.86 -17.86 -8.77
C VAL A 149 -0.24 -17.45 -9.75
N ILE A 150 -0.65 -16.18 -9.68
CA ILE A 150 -1.59 -15.55 -10.61
C ILE A 150 -0.93 -14.33 -11.28
N THR A 151 -1.45 -13.95 -12.45
CA THR A 151 -0.98 -12.79 -13.22
C THR A 151 -2.12 -11.78 -13.35
N PRO A 152 -2.27 -10.84 -12.39
CA PRO A 152 -3.31 -9.82 -12.47
C PRO A 152 -3.02 -8.82 -13.59
N SER A 153 -4.08 -8.19 -14.11
CA SER A 153 -3.92 -7.00 -14.97
C SER A 153 -3.39 -5.83 -14.15
N PHE A 154 -2.63 -4.95 -14.79
CA PHE A 154 -2.04 -3.79 -14.14
C PHE A 154 -2.08 -2.58 -15.08
N ASN A 155 -1.99 -1.40 -14.49
CA ASN A 155 -1.75 -0.15 -15.20
C ASN A 155 -0.44 0.45 -14.68
N SER A 156 0.42 0.93 -15.58
CA SER A 156 1.66 1.62 -15.20
C SER A 156 1.75 2.95 -15.92
N ASP A 157 1.97 4.02 -15.16
CA ASP A 157 2.26 5.35 -15.69
C ASP A 157 3.75 5.67 -15.49
N ARG A 158 4.47 5.85 -16.59
CA ARG A 158 5.92 6.11 -16.59
C ARG A 158 6.27 7.55 -16.21
N THR A 159 5.33 8.48 -16.36
CA THR A 159 5.52 9.88 -16.01
C THR A 159 5.40 10.07 -14.51
N THR A 160 4.39 9.44 -13.90
CA THR A 160 4.19 9.48 -12.44
C THR A 160 4.95 8.39 -11.69
N GLN A 161 5.47 7.39 -12.40
CA GLN A 161 6.14 6.20 -11.84
C GLN A 161 5.25 5.40 -10.90
N VAL A 162 3.96 5.30 -11.25
CA VAL A 162 2.95 4.57 -10.47
C VAL A 162 2.59 3.28 -11.19
N LEU A 163 2.64 2.16 -10.46
CA LEU A 163 2.12 0.87 -10.87
C LEU A 163 0.89 0.54 -10.01
N SER A 164 -0.26 0.39 -10.67
CA SER A 164 -1.55 0.10 -10.05
C SER A 164 -2.03 -1.28 -10.44
N ILE A 165 -2.37 -2.09 -9.44
CA ILE A 165 -2.92 -3.43 -9.58
C ILE A 165 -4.27 -3.48 -8.85
N ASP A 166 -5.32 -3.83 -9.60
CA ASP A 166 -6.65 -4.12 -9.08
C ASP A 166 -6.87 -5.63 -9.08
N VAL A 167 -7.20 -6.17 -7.92
CA VAL A 167 -7.53 -7.58 -7.70
C VAL A 167 -8.89 -7.77 -7.05
N THR A 168 -9.79 -6.79 -7.13
CA THR A 168 -11.14 -6.88 -6.56
C THR A 168 -11.99 -7.99 -7.18
N ASP A 169 -11.67 -8.41 -8.41
CA ASP A 169 -12.25 -9.57 -9.10
C ASP A 169 -11.71 -10.92 -8.57
N ARG A 170 -10.59 -10.89 -7.83
CA ARG A 170 -9.96 -12.05 -7.21
C ARG A 170 -10.28 -12.02 -5.72
N ASN A 171 -11.16 -12.90 -5.25
CA ASN A 171 -11.57 -13.01 -3.83
C ASN A 171 -10.40 -13.37 -2.88
N ILE A 172 -9.42 -12.48 -2.74
CA ILE A 172 -8.16 -12.64 -2.01
C ILE A 172 -8.38 -12.09 -0.62
N SER A 173 -8.24 -12.96 0.38
CA SER A 173 -8.13 -12.55 1.78
C SER A 173 -6.67 -12.28 2.11
N LEU A 174 -6.39 -11.26 2.92
CA LEU A 174 -5.03 -10.79 3.20
C LEU A 174 -4.13 -11.89 3.77
N HIS A 175 -4.65 -12.78 4.61
CA HIS A 175 -3.88 -13.89 5.19
C HIS A 175 -3.38 -14.92 4.16
N ASN A 176 -3.92 -14.90 2.95
CA ASN A 176 -3.50 -15.75 1.84
C ASN A 176 -2.46 -15.08 0.92
N PHE A 177 -2.30 -13.76 0.99
CA PHE A 177 -1.32 -13.03 0.19
C PHE A 177 0.10 -13.27 0.73
N THR A 178 1.02 -13.69 -0.16
CA THR A 178 2.43 -13.93 0.19
C THR A 178 3.36 -12.93 -0.47
N SER A 179 3.22 -12.69 -1.77
CA SER A 179 4.09 -11.75 -2.48
C SER A 179 3.49 -11.24 -3.79
N LEU A 180 4.01 -10.12 -4.27
CA LEU A 180 3.81 -9.62 -5.63
C LEU A 180 5.14 -9.14 -6.19
N THR A 181 5.47 -9.58 -7.40
CA THR A 181 6.68 -9.21 -8.14
C THR A 181 6.29 -8.51 -9.43
N TRP A 182 6.97 -7.41 -9.75
CA TRP A 182 6.87 -6.72 -11.05
C TRP A 182 8.19 -6.82 -11.81
N ARG A 183 8.12 -6.94 -13.14
CA ARG A 183 9.30 -7.03 -14.01
C ARG A 183 9.27 -5.95 -15.06
N SER A 184 10.47 -5.49 -15.41
CA SER A 184 10.71 -4.53 -16.47
C SER A 184 11.75 -5.11 -17.43
N THR A 185 11.67 -4.75 -18.71
CA THR A 185 12.73 -5.05 -19.69
C THR A 185 13.42 -3.76 -20.07
N LEU A 186 14.76 -3.77 -20.05
CA LEU A 186 15.62 -2.72 -20.61
C LEU A 186 15.48 -2.64 -22.13
#